data_AF-X1T3W5-F1
#
_entry.id   AF-X1T3W5-F1
#
_cell.length_a   1.000
_cell.length_b   1.000
_cell.length_c   1.000
_cell.angle_alpha   90.00
_cell.angle_beta   90.00
_cell.angle_gamma   90.00
#
_symmetry.space_group_name_H-M   'P 1'
#
loop_
_entity.id
_entity.type
_entity.pdbx_description
1 polymer ?
#
loop_
_entity_poly.entity_id
_entity_poly.type
_entity_poly.pdbx_seq_one_letter_code
_entity_poly.pdbx_strand_id
1 'polypeptide(L)'
;MLRDAIKKILDEYKSAKKKKISGHPLVSHINVGFPDLLYGLIKNPDKYKIEASSGYGSWARCPWIAILNPSITDTVQSGFFPMYFFREDLSGAYLSLNQGITSILLQH
;
A
#
# COMPACT_ATOMS: atom_id res chain seq x y z
N MET A 1 9.99 -13.69 -4.22
CA MET A 1 9.35 -13.13 -3.00
C MET A 1 8.64 -11.81 -3.27
N LEU A 2 9.32 -10.65 -3.39
CA LEU A 2 8.63 -9.36 -3.63
C LEU A 2 7.90 -9.31 -4.99
N ARG A 3 8.55 -9.80 -6.06
CA ARG A 3 7.94 -9.90 -7.40
C ARG A 3 6.65 -10.71 -7.37
N ASP A 4 6.63 -11.82 -6.63
CA ASP A 4 5.46 -12.71 -6.56
C ASP A 4 4.33 -12.06 -5.77
N ALA A 5 4.65 -11.33 -4.70
CA ALA A 5 3.67 -10.55 -3.95
C ALA A 5 3.01 -9.47 -4.81
N ILE A 6 3.79 -8.76 -5.63
CA ILE A 6 3.29 -7.77 -6.61
C ILE A 6 2.45 -8.48 -7.68
N LYS A 7 2.97 -9.55 -8.28
CA LYS A 7 2.30 -10.29 -9.36
C LYS A 7 0.95 -10.83 -8.90
N LYS A 8 0.86 -11.39 -7.70
CA LYS A 8 -0.41 -11.89 -7.13
C LYS A 8 -1.48 -10.79 -7.07
N ILE A 9 -1.10 -9.57 -6.68
CA ILE A 9 -2.02 -8.43 -6.68
C ILE A 9 -2.45 -8.08 -8.11
N LEU A 10 -1.52 -7.96 -9.04
CA LEU A 10 -1.83 -7.64 -10.45
C LEU A 10 -2.78 -8.67 -11.09
N ASP A 11 -2.55 -9.95 -10.84
CA ASP A 11 -3.34 -11.04 -11.43
C ASP A 11 -4.74 -11.15 -10.81
N GLU A 12 -4.86 -11.00 -9.49
CA GLU A 12 -6.07 -11.38 -8.78
C GLU A 12 -7.01 -10.20 -8.50
N TYR A 13 -6.49 -8.97 -8.34
CA TYR A 13 -7.26 -7.83 -7.82
C TYR A 13 -8.50 -7.52 -8.67
N LYS A 14 -8.40 -7.60 -10.01
CA LYS A 14 -9.53 -7.33 -10.94
C LYS A 14 -10.74 -8.21 -10.66
N SER A 15 -10.49 -9.49 -10.37
CA SER A 15 -11.55 -10.46 -10.09
C SER A 15 -12.00 -10.38 -8.64
N ALA A 16 -11.08 -10.15 -7.71
CA ALA A 16 -11.35 -10.00 -6.29
C ALA A 16 -12.32 -8.84 -6.00
N LYS A 17 -12.16 -7.70 -6.71
CA LYS A 17 -13.06 -6.52 -6.59
C LYS A 17 -14.54 -6.82 -6.83
N LYS A 18 -14.86 -7.89 -7.57
CA LYS A 18 -16.24 -8.31 -7.86
C LYS A 18 -16.85 -9.16 -6.74
N LYS A 19 -16.06 -9.54 -5.75
CA LYS A 19 -16.45 -10.37 -4.60
C LYS A 19 -16.49 -9.52 -3.34
N LYS A 20 -17.11 -10.06 -2.29
CA LYS A 20 -17.09 -9.46 -0.95
C LYS A 20 -15.64 -9.32 -0.47
N ILE A 21 -15.29 -8.14 0.07
CA ILE A 21 -13.94 -7.87 0.58
C ILE A 21 -13.68 -8.57 1.91
N SER A 22 -14.69 -8.62 2.79
CA SER A 22 -14.57 -9.21 4.13
C SER A 22 -14.16 -10.68 4.04
N GLY A 23 -13.05 -11.03 4.68
CA GLY A 23 -12.48 -12.38 4.68
C GLY A 23 -11.79 -12.80 3.38
N HIS A 24 -11.69 -11.94 2.36
CA HIS A 24 -11.06 -12.31 1.11
C HIS A 24 -9.53 -12.50 1.29
N PRO A 25 -8.93 -13.64 0.89
CA PRO A 25 -7.51 -13.92 1.13
C PRO A 25 -6.56 -12.85 0.59
N LEU A 26 -6.88 -12.26 -0.57
CA LEU A 26 -6.10 -11.18 -1.15
C LEU A 26 -6.03 -9.92 -0.26
N VAL A 27 -7.01 -9.68 0.61
CA VAL A 27 -6.96 -8.58 1.59
C VAL A 27 -5.87 -8.83 2.62
N SER A 28 -5.77 -10.04 3.15
CA SER A 28 -4.69 -10.39 4.09
C SER A 28 -3.32 -10.36 3.41
N HIS A 29 -3.23 -10.83 2.16
CA HIS A 29 -2.01 -10.72 1.36
C HIS A 29 -1.55 -9.26 1.20
N ILE A 30 -2.47 -8.33 0.92
CA ILE A 30 -2.14 -6.90 0.73
C ILE A 30 -1.85 -6.21 2.06
N ASN A 31 -2.76 -6.32 3.02
CA ASN A 31 -2.74 -5.50 4.23
C ASN A 31 -1.80 -6.03 5.32
N VAL A 32 -1.38 -7.30 5.24
CA VAL A 32 -0.51 -7.94 6.25
C VAL A 32 0.70 -8.58 5.58
N GLY A 33 0.49 -9.51 4.64
CA GLY A 33 1.57 -10.29 4.04
C GLY A 33 2.59 -9.45 3.27
N PHE A 34 2.14 -8.40 2.56
CA PHE A 34 3.04 -7.50 1.84
C PHE A 34 3.86 -6.62 2.81
N PRO A 35 3.26 -5.94 3.82
CA PRO A 35 4.01 -5.29 4.88
C PRO A 35 5.04 -6.18 5.58
N ASP A 36 4.67 -7.39 5.99
CA ASP A 36 5.57 -8.35 6.65
C ASP A 36 6.78 -8.69 5.77
N LEU A 37 6.52 -8.92 4.47
CA LEU A 37 7.57 -9.15 3.49
C LEU A 37 8.51 -7.96 3.38
N LEU A 38 8.00 -6.72 3.40
CA LEU A 38 8.83 -5.51 3.33
C LEU A 38 9.65 -5.31 4.60
N TYR A 39 9.10 -5.58 5.79
CA TYR A 39 9.86 -5.56 7.03
C TYR A 39 11.06 -6.52 6.99
N GLY A 40 10.92 -7.68 6.35
CA GLY A 40 12.03 -8.62 6.14
C GLY A 40 13.07 -8.19 5.09
N LEU A 41 12.78 -7.19 4.25
CA LEU A 41 13.66 -6.73 3.17
C LEU A 41 14.37 -5.40 3.48
N ILE A 42 13.77 -4.56 4.32
CA ILE A 42 14.27 -3.21 4.61
C ILE A 42 15.31 -3.27 5.73
N LYS A 43 16.39 -2.49 5.59
CA LYS A 43 17.38 -2.32 6.66
C LYS A 43 16.81 -1.43 7.77
N ASN A 44 16.97 -1.84 9.03
CA ASN A 44 16.43 -1.15 10.21
C ASN A 44 14.90 -1.00 10.13
N PRO A 45 14.14 -2.11 10.03
CA PRO A 45 12.69 -2.09 9.86
C PRO A 45 11.97 -1.29 10.96
N ASP A 46 12.51 -1.28 12.18
CA ASP A 46 11.95 -0.58 13.34
C ASP A 46 11.88 0.95 13.17
N LYS A 47 12.60 1.51 12.20
CA LYS A 47 12.52 2.95 11.85
C LYS A 47 11.30 3.28 10.98
N TYR A 48 10.58 2.27 10.49
CA TYR A 48 9.52 2.46 9.51
C TYR A 48 8.21 1.91 10.03
N LYS A 49 7.13 2.61 9.68
CA LYS A 49 5.76 2.16 9.79
C LYS A 49 5.27 1.85 8.38
N ILE A 50 4.97 0.59 8.11
CA ILE A 50 4.46 0.17 6.80
C ILE A 50 2.95 0.05 6.89
N GLU A 51 2.24 0.82 6.06
CA GLU A 51 0.79 0.75 5.95
C GLU A 51 0.39 0.24 4.57
N ALA A 52 -0.70 -0.49 4.49
CA ALA A 52 -1.23 -1.00 3.24
C ALA A 52 -2.76 -0.97 3.25
N SER A 53 -3.36 -0.78 2.08
CA SER A 53 -4.81 -0.79 1.95
C SER A 53 -5.26 -1.41 0.63
N SER A 54 -6.10 -2.43 0.75
CA SER A 54 -6.98 -2.93 -0.30
C SER A 54 -8.36 -2.24 -0.32
N GLY A 55 -8.59 -1.26 0.57
CA GLY A 55 -9.89 -0.64 0.85
C GLY A 55 -10.50 -1.06 2.19
N TYR A 56 -11.45 -0.26 2.69
CA TYR A 56 -12.17 -0.48 3.95
C TYR A 56 -13.67 -0.58 3.68
N GLY A 57 -14.29 -1.70 4.07
CA GLY A 57 -15.71 -2.00 3.81
C GLY A 57 -16.02 -2.37 2.34
N SER A 58 -15.35 -1.73 1.39
CA SER A 58 -15.35 -2.05 -0.04
C SER A 58 -13.93 -2.02 -0.60
N TRP A 59 -13.73 -2.62 -1.78
CA TRP A 59 -12.43 -2.60 -2.45
C TRP A 59 -12.08 -1.19 -2.93
N ALA A 60 -10.86 -0.75 -2.65
CA ALA A 60 -10.31 0.48 -3.20
C ALA A 60 -10.20 0.38 -4.72
N ARG A 61 -10.19 1.55 -5.40
CA ARG A 61 -9.97 1.63 -6.86
C ARG A 61 -8.70 0.89 -7.25
N CYS A 62 -7.61 1.20 -6.56
CA CYS A 62 -6.32 0.52 -6.61
C CYS A 62 -5.83 0.27 -5.17
N PRO A 63 -5.18 -0.87 -4.90
CA PRO A 63 -4.51 -1.07 -3.63
C PRO A 63 -3.20 -0.27 -3.60
N TRP A 64 -2.71 -0.01 -2.39
CA TRP A 64 -1.43 0.69 -2.18
C TRP A 64 -0.72 0.18 -0.93
N ILE A 65 0.60 0.39 -0.88
CA ILE A 65 1.46 0.10 0.29
C ILE A 65 2.41 1.27 0.50
N ALA A 66 2.33 1.95 1.64
CA ALA A 66 3.16 3.08 2.05
C ALA A 66 4.27 2.62 3.00
N ILE A 67 5.47 3.19 2.86
CA ILE A 67 6.59 2.99 3.79
C ILE A 67 6.87 4.33 4.45
N LEU A 68 6.41 4.50 5.68
CA LEU A 68 6.47 5.77 6.40
C LEU A 68 7.66 5.76 7.36
N ASN A 69 8.42 6.84 7.42
CA ASN A 69 9.38 7.05 8.49
C ASN A 69 8.74 8.01 9.51
N PRO A 70 8.40 7.55 10.73
CA PRO A 70 7.72 8.39 11.73
C PRO A 70 8.47 9.67 12.14
N SER A 71 9.78 9.77 11.88
CA SER A 71 10.53 11.03 12.07
C SER A 71 10.21 12.09 11.01
N ILE A 72 9.59 11.70 9.88
CA ILE A 72 9.15 12.59 8.79
C ILE A 72 7.62 12.68 8.78
N THR A 73 6.94 11.52 8.84
CA THR A 73 5.49 11.41 8.84
C THR A 73 5.06 10.03 9.32
N ASP A 74 3.94 9.98 10.03
CA ASP A 74 3.29 8.75 10.50
C ASP A 74 1.96 8.46 9.76
N THR A 75 1.62 9.30 8.77
CA THR A 75 0.39 9.23 7.98
C THR A 75 0.64 9.48 6.49
N VAL A 76 -0.18 8.88 5.63
CA VAL A 76 -0.16 9.14 4.18
C VAL A 76 -0.72 10.53 3.80
N GLN A 77 -1.30 11.26 4.76
CA GLN A 77 -1.94 12.57 4.54
C GLN A 77 -0.98 13.76 4.64
N SER A 78 0.24 13.56 5.14
CA SER A 78 1.25 14.61 5.30
C SER A 78 2.68 14.08 5.06
N GLY A 79 3.62 15.01 4.92
CA GLY A 79 5.04 14.69 4.73
C GLY A 79 5.31 13.98 3.40
N PHE A 80 6.41 13.24 3.32
CA PHE A 80 6.81 12.50 2.11
C PHE A 80 7.23 11.07 2.45
N PHE A 81 6.91 10.14 1.55
CA PHE A 81 7.11 8.72 1.78
C PHE A 81 7.14 7.93 0.46
N PRO A 82 7.95 6.85 0.36
CA PRO A 82 7.81 5.88 -0.71
C PRO A 82 6.48 5.13 -0.63
N MET A 83 5.87 4.85 -1.79
CA MET A 83 4.66 4.03 -1.88
C MET A 83 4.67 3.15 -3.12
N TYR A 84 4.22 1.92 -2.96
CA TYR A 84 3.79 1.07 -4.07
C TYR A 84 2.35 1.42 -4.47
N PHE A 85 2.18 1.88 -5.70
CA PHE A 85 0.87 2.11 -6.31
C PHE A 85 0.63 1.13 -7.45
N PHE A 86 -0.51 0.46 -7.42
CA PHE A 86 -0.91 -0.44 -8.49
C PHE A 86 -1.74 0.34 -9.52
N ARG A 87 -1.42 0.14 -10.81
CA ARG A 87 -2.20 0.75 -11.89
C ARG A 87 -3.64 0.24 -11.83
N GLU A 88 -4.58 1.09 -12.20
CA GLU A 88 -6.00 0.71 -12.21
C GLU A 88 -6.33 -0.37 -13.25
N ASP A 89 -5.64 -0.33 -14.39
CA ASP A 89 -5.70 -1.38 -15.40
C ASP A 89 -4.99 -2.68 -14.98
N LEU A 90 -4.28 -2.65 -13.83
CA LEU A 90 -3.48 -3.73 -13.27
C LEU A 90 -2.39 -4.26 -14.23
N SER A 91 -1.95 -3.45 -15.19
CA SER A 91 -0.84 -3.78 -16.10
C SER A 91 0.54 -3.65 -15.43
N GLY A 92 0.61 -3.06 -14.24
CA GLY A 92 1.85 -2.92 -13.49
C GLY A 92 1.68 -2.18 -12.17
N ALA A 93 2.80 -2.01 -11.46
CA ALA A 93 2.89 -1.23 -10.23
C ALA A 93 4.05 -0.24 -10.33
N TYR A 94 3.91 0.90 -9.66
CA TYR A 94 4.94 1.91 -9.51
C TYR A 94 5.48 1.88 -8.09
N LEU A 95 6.78 2.14 -7.95
CA LEU A 95 7.35 2.64 -6.70
C LEU A 95 7.62 4.13 -6.92
N SER A 96 6.92 4.98 -6.18
CA SER A 96 7.07 6.43 -6.28
C SER A 96 7.32 7.06 -4.92
N LEU A 97 7.98 8.21 -4.91
CA LEU A 97 8.03 9.09 -3.75
C LEU A 97 6.76 9.96 -3.78
N ASN A 98 5.93 9.86 -2.75
CA ASN A 98 4.67 10.57 -2.66
C ASN A 98 4.75 11.64 -1.56
N GLN A 99 3.87 12.64 -1.66
CA GLN A 99 3.74 13.70 -0.68
C GLN A 99 2.28 13.80 -0.24
N GLY A 100 2.05 13.72 1.06
CA GLY A 100 0.74 14.01 1.63
C GLY A 100 0.51 15.52 1.64
N ILE A 101 -0.55 15.97 0.97
CA ILE A 101 -0.85 17.40 0.79
C ILE A 101 -1.96 17.91 1.72
N THR A 102 -2.64 17.01 2.46
CA THR A 102 -3.81 17.39 3.27
C THR A 102 -3.44 18.39 4.37
N SER A 103 -2.27 18.24 5.00
CA SER A 103 -1.80 19.20 6.00
C SER A 103 -1.34 20.54 5.41
N ILE A 104 -0.89 20.55 4.14
CA ILE A 104 -0.44 21.77 3.45
C ILE A 104 -1.64 22.66 3.12
N LEU A 105 -2.79 22.05 2.77
CA LEU A 105 -4.03 22.77 2.46
C LEU A 105 -4.67 23.46 3.67
N LEU A 106 -4.32 23.07 4.90
CA LEU A 106 -4.87 23.67 6.13
C LEU A 106 -4.07 24.88 6.64
N GLN A 107 -2.99 25.28 5.95
CA GLN A 107 -2.11 26.39 6.34
C GLN A 107 -2.27 27.64 5.45
N HIS A 108 -3.27 27.66 4.57
CA HIS A 108 -3.65 28.79 3.71
C HIS A 108 -5.14 29.06 3.82
#